data_AF-X1CS46-F1
#
_entry.id   AF-X1CS46-F1
#
_cell.length_a   1.000
_cell.length_b   1.000
_cell.length_c   1.000
_cell.angle_alpha   90.00
_cell.angle_beta   90.00
_cell.angle_gamma   90.00
#
_symmetry.space_group_name_H-M   'P 1'
#
loop_
_entity.id
_entity.type
_entity.pdbx_description
1 polymer ?
#
loop_
_entity_poly.entity_id
_entity_poly.type
_entity_poly.pdbx_seq_one_letter_code
_entity_poly.pdbx_strand_id
1 'polypeptide(L)'
;QYNKQYCLVHKDKVKQYYKQYGQDNKEEISQRAKQYRLVHKEGIKQYLLVHKEEIKQNRKRYLSTVSGKFAQKKHKSKHRKMKHIMLITNPFPSDIKVDDHHVLNNFHAIDANSSWNKWFVIPMPAITHNYVGGNASNLEHWRHNEEWIRKLYDIDIKELFGFVGVEQ
;
A
#
# COMPACT_ATOMS: atom_id res chain seq x y z
N GLN A 1 -28.80 23.62 -18.19
CA GLN A 1 -29.65 22.45 -17.88
C GLN A 1 -29.40 21.27 -18.84
N TYR A 2 -29.06 21.51 -20.12
CA TYR A 2 -28.78 20.50 -21.14
C TYR A 2 -27.71 19.45 -20.75
N ASN A 3 -26.60 19.85 -20.13
CA ASN A 3 -25.53 18.92 -19.72
C ASN A 3 -25.95 17.89 -18.64
N LYS A 4 -26.89 18.21 -17.75
CA LYS A 4 -27.35 17.26 -16.72
C LYS A 4 -28.23 16.16 -17.31
N GLN A 5 -29.14 16.51 -18.23
CA GLN A 5 -29.97 15.53 -18.93
C GLN A 5 -29.14 14.64 -19.86
N TYR A 6 -28.18 15.21 -20.59
CA TYR A 6 -27.27 14.44 -21.44
C TYR A 6 -26.46 13.40 -20.65
N CYS A 7 -25.92 13.78 -19.49
CA CYS A 7 -25.19 12.85 -18.60
C CYS A 7 -26.08 11.75 -17.99
N LEU A 8 -27.38 12.00 -17.81
CA LEU A 8 -28.31 10.99 -17.30
C LEU A 8 -28.66 9.96 -18.39
N VAL A 9 -28.93 10.43 -19.62
CA VAL A 9 -29.30 9.58 -20.76
C VAL A 9 -28.09 8.82 -21.32
N HIS A 10 -26.90 9.41 -21.29
CA HIS A 10 -25.67 8.82 -21.83
C HIS A 10 -24.68 8.41 -20.73
N LYS A 11 -25.18 8.12 -19.53
CA LYS A 11 -24.37 7.80 -18.34
C LYS A 11 -23.30 6.75 -18.62
N ASP A 12 -23.62 5.72 -19.39
CA ASP A 12 -22.68 4.65 -19.71
C ASP A 12 -21.61 5.09 -20.73
N LYS A 13 -21.97 5.88 -21.75
CA LYS A 13 -21.00 6.46 -22.69
C LYS A 13 -20.05 7.43 -21.99
N VAL A 14 -20.58 8.27 -21.11
CA VAL A 14 -19.79 9.21 -20.30
C VAL A 14 -18.85 8.45 -19.36
N LYS A 15 -19.36 7.40 -18.70
CA LYS A 15 -18.54 6.54 -17.82
C LYS A 15 -17.44 5.81 -18.58
N GLN A 16 -17.73 5.30 -19.78
CA GLN A 16 -16.74 4.66 -20.65
C GLN A 16 -15.68 5.66 -21.11
N TYR A 17 -16.10 6.85 -21.54
CA TYR A 17 -15.18 7.92 -21.94
C TYR A 17 -14.21 8.29 -20.81
N TYR A 18 -14.71 8.55 -19.59
CA TYR A 18 -13.84 8.87 -18.46
C TYR A 18 -12.96 7.70 -18.04
N LYS A 19 -13.44 6.46 -18.17
CA LYS A 19 -12.63 5.28 -17.91
C LYS A 19 -11.46 5.19 -18.90
N GLN A 20 -11.74 5.38 -20.19
CA GLN A 20 -10.74 5.36 -21.26
C GLN A 20 -9.74 6.50 -21.09
N TYR A 21 -10.23 7.72 -20.88
CA TYR A 21 -9.40 8.89 -20.61
C TYR A 21 -8.46 8.67 -19.40
N GLY A 22 -8.97 8.09 -18.32
CA GLY A 22 -8.17 7.76 -17.13
C GLY A 22 -7.13 6.66 -17.37
N GLN A 23 -7.36 5.76 -18.33
CA GLN A 23 -6.38 4.74 -18.72
C GLN A 23 -5.29 5.36 -19.60
N ASP A 24 -5.67 6.14 -20.61
CA ASP A 24 -4.76 6.74 -21.59
C ASP A 24 -3.87 7.82 -20.94
N ASN A 25 -4.40 8.55 -19.96
CA ASN A 25 -3.71 9.67 -19.29
C ASN A 25 -3.27 9.31 -17.87
N LYS A 26 -3.18 8.01 -17.55
CA LYS A 26 -2.88 7.51 -16.20
C LYS A 26 -1.60 8.12 -15.62
N GLU A 27 -0.56 8.23 -16.44
CA GLU A 27 0.75 8.74 -16.03
C GLU A 27 0.71 10.24 -15.76
N GLU A 28 0.14 11.03 -16.67
CA GLU A 28 -0.02 12.48 -16.52
C GLU A 28 -0.85 12.83 -15.28
N ILE A 29 -1.98 12.15 -15.07
CA ILE A 29 -2.83 12.33 -13.89
C ILE A 29 -2.04 11.99 -12.60
N SER A 30 -1.27 10.90 -12.62
CA SER A 30 -0.44 10.48 -11.49
C SER A 30 0.65 11.51 -11.17
N GLN A 31 1.35 12.01 -12.19
CA GLN A 31 2.41 13.01 -12.04
C GLN A 31 1.86 14.33 -11.50
N ARG A 32 0.75 14.84 -12.06
CA ARG A 32 0.09 16.05 -11.56
C ARG A 32 -0.36 15.89 -10.11
N ALA A 33 -0.95 14.74 -9.77
CA ALA A 33 -1.36 14.45 -8.40
C ALA A 33 -0.17 14.39 -7.42
N LYS A 34 0.97 13.83 -7.85
CA LYS A 34 2.22 13.82 -7.05
C LYS A 34 2.74 15.24 -6.84
N GLN A 35 2.85 16.03 -7.90
CA GLN A 35 3.32 17.42 -7.83
C GLN A 35 2.43 18.25 -6.90
N TYR A 36 1.11 18.16 -7.04
CA TYR A 36 0.17 18.84 -6.16
C TYR A 36 0.39 18.46 -4.69
N ARG A 37 0.54 17.16 -4.39
CA ARG A 37 0.79 16.71 -3.02
C ARG A 37 2.13 17.20 -2.46
N LEU A 38 3.16 17.34 -3.29
CA LEU A 38 4.46 17.86 -2.87
C LEU A 38 4.36 19.34 -2.52
N VAL A 39 3.75 20.14 -3.40
CA VAL A 39 3.58 21.59 -3.20
C VAL A 39 2.69 21.89 -2.00
N HIS A 40 1.61 21.12 -1.82
CA HIS A 40 0.62 21.35 -0.75
C HIS A 40 0.81 20.44 0.46
N LYS A 41 1.97 19.80 0.63
CA LYS A 41 2.24 18.81 1.66
C LYS A 41 1.87 19.29 3.07
N GLU A 42 2.32 20.49 3.44
CA GLU A 42 2.07 21.04 4.77
C GLU A 42 0.61 21.47 4.98
N GLY A 43 -0.03 22.06 3.96
CA GLY A 43 -1.45 22.40 4.03
C GLY A 43 -2.34 21.16 4.19
N ILE A 44 -2.03 20.08 3.47
CA ILE A 44 -2.71 18.78 3.62
C ILE A 44 -2.49 18.24 5.04
N LYS A 45 -1.27 18.28 5.56
CA LYS A 45 -0.94 17.80 6.90
C LYS A 45 -1.69 18.58 7.98
N GLN A 46 -1.70 19.92 7.90
CA GLN A 46 -2.43 20.78 8.82
C GLN A 46 -3.93 20.51 8.78
N TYR A 47 -4.52 20.40 7.58
CA TYR A 47 -5.94 20.05 7.44
C TYR A 47 -6.26 18.71 8.12
N LEU A 48 -5.45 17.68 7.89
CA LEU A 48 -5.63 16.36 8.50
C LEU A 48 -5.52 16.39 10.03
N LEU A 49 -4.65 17.25 10.58
CA LEU A 49 -4.50 17.42 12.03
C LEU A 49 -5.70 18.13 12.63
N VAL A 50 -6.14 19.24 12.03
CA VAL A 50 -7.27 20.03 12.51
C VAL A 50 -8.58 19.23 12.43
N HIS A 51 -8.82 18.53 11.31
CA HIS A 51 -10.06 17.78 11.08
C HIS A 51 -9.97 16.30 11.49
N LYS A 52 -8.97 15.92 12.29
CA LYS A 52 -8.68 14.52 12.64
C LYS A 52 -9.89 13.77 13.19
N GLU A 53 -10.60 14.36 14.15
CA GLU A 53 -11.75 13.69 14.79
C GLU A 53 -12.98 13.67 13.89
N GLU A 54 -13.20 14.71 13.08
CA GLU A 54 -14.28 14.76 12.09
C GLU A 54 -14.10 13.65 11.03
N ILE A 55 -12.88 13.52 10.48
CA ILE A 55 -12.53 12.47 9.52
C ILE A 55 -12.78 11.09 10.12
N LYS A 56 -12.39 10.89 11.38
CA LYS A 56 -12.59 9.62 12.09
C LYS A 56 -14.08 9.30 12.32
N GLN A 57 -14.89 10.29 12.67
CA GLN A 57 -16.34 10.12 12.81
C GLN A 57 -17.01 9.82 11.47
N ASN A 58 -16.66 10.56 10.42
CA ASN A 58 -17.15 10.31 9.06
C ASN A 58 -16.77 8.90 8.57
N ARG A 59 -15.55 8.44 8.86
CA ARG A 59 -15.12 7.06 8.59
C ARG A 59 -15.97 6.04 9.34
N LYS A 60 -16.23 6.26 10.64
CA LYS A 60 -17.10 5.36 11.44
C LYS A 60 -18.51 5.31 10.86
N ARG A 61 -19.09 6.47 10.52
CA ARG A 61 -20.41 6.58 9.89
C ARG A 61 -20.47 5.85 8.56
N TYR A 62 -19.46 6.02 7.70
CA TYR A 62 -19.39 5.28 6.45
C TYR A 62 -19.32 3.77 6.70
N LEU A 63 -18.47 3.32 7.62
CA LEU A 63 -18.32 1.90 7.96
C LEU A 63 -19.57 1.27 8.59
N SER A 64 -20.50 2.06 9.15
CA SER A 64 -21.77 1.53 9.65
C SER A 64 -22.80 1.27 8.54
N THR A 65 -22.64 1.91 7.37
CA THR A 65 -23.48 1.66 6.18
C THR A 65 -23.24 0.28 5.59
N VAL A 66 -24.22 -0.24 4.84
CA VAL A 66 -24.11 -1.52 4.12
C VAL A 66 -22.92 -1.50 3.15
N SER A 67 -22.75 -0.41 2.38
CA SER A 67 -21.64 -0.25 1.43
C SER A 67 -20.28 -0.24 2.13
N GLY A 68 -20.17 0.45 3.27
CA GLY A 68 -18.94 0.48 4.06
C GLY A 68 -18.59 -0.88 4.66
N LYS A 69 -19.57 -1.60 5.20
CA LYS A 69 -19.38 -2.98 5.69
C LYS A 69 -18.94 -3.92 4.56
N PHE A 70 -19.54 -3.81 3.37
CA PHE A 70 -19.14 -4.59 2.21
C PHE A 70 -17.71 -4.27 1.75
N ALA A 71 -17.36 -2.99 1.66
CA ALA A 71 -16.00 -2.55 1.33
C ALA A 71 -14.97 -3.08 2.36
N GLN A 72 -15.30 -3.02 3.65
CA GLN A 72 -14.44 -3.56 4.71
C GLN A 72 -14.31 -5.08 4.62
N LYS A 73 -15.41 -5.81 4.36
CA LYS A 73 -15.38 -7.27 4.16
C LYS A 73 -14.53 -7.64 2.95
N LYS A 74 -14.65 -6.92 1.84
CA LYS A 74 -13.81 -7.09 0.64
C LYS A 74 -12.34 -6.83 0.94
N HIS A 75 -12.02 -5.74 1.64
CA HIS A 75 -10.66 -5.44 2.08
C HIS A 75 -10.09 -6.56 2.96
N LYS A 76 -10.80 -6.97 4.02
CA LYS A 76 -10.40 -8.09 4.90
C LYS A 76 -10.27 -9.40 4.12
N SER A 77 -11.14 -9.67 3.16
CA SER A 77 -11.06 -10.87 2.32
C SER A 77 -9.83 -10.87 1.41
N LYS A 78 -9.37 -9.70 0.93
CA LYS A 78 -8.09 -9.62 0.20
C LYS A 78 -6.93 -10.03 1.11
N HIS A 79 -6.88 -9.46 2.32
CA HIS A 79 -5.86 -9.81 3.32
C HIS A 79 -5.92 -11.27 3.75
N ARG A 80 -7.11 -11.86 3.92
CA ARG A 80 -7.26 -13.30 4.23
C ARG A 80 -6.77 -14.25 3.14
N LYS A 81 -6.78 -13.80 1.88
CA LYS A 81 -6.26 -14.57 0.74
C LYS A 81 -4.75 -14.43 0.59
N MET A 82 -4.13 -13.49 1.31
CA MET A 82 -2.68 -13.37 1.35
C MET A 82 -2.15 -14.50 2.23
N LYS A 83 -1.29 -15.36 1.66
CA LYS A 83 -0.58 -16.36 2.44
C LYS A 83 0.74 -15.75 2.86
N HIS A 84 0.87 -15.47 4.16
CA HIS A 84 2.16 -15.10 4.73
C HIS A 84 3.02 -16.37 4.76
N ILE A 85 4.18 -16.31 4.13
CA ILE A 85 5.18 -17.38 4.20
C ILE A 85 6.29 -16.86 5.08
N MET A 86 6.43 -17.46 6.25
CA MET A 86 7.53 -17.18 7.15
C MET A 86 8.82 -17.71 6.52
N LEU A 87 9.79 -16.83 6.26
CA LEU A 87 11.08 -17.24 5.73
C LEU A 87 11.94 -17.91 6.81
N ILE A 88 11.81 -17.45 8.05
CA ILE A 88 12.67 -17.86 9.17
C ILE A 88 11.85 -17.89 10.45
N THR A 89 12.11 -18.86 11.31
CA THR A 89 11.54 -18.90 12.67
C THR A 89 11.99 -17.70 13.49
N ASN A 90 11.15 -17.22 14.41
CA ASN A 90 11.49 -16.14 15.34
C ASN A 90 12.77 -16.46 16.13
N PRO A 91 13.91 -15.76 15.88
CA PRO A 91 15.15 -16.01 16.61
C PRO A 91 15.21 -15.25 17.94
N PHE A 92 14.26 -14.35 18.19
CA PHE A 92 14.28 -13.49 19.37
C PHE A 92 13.71 -14.22 20.58
N PRO A 93 14.21 -13.96 21.80
CA PRO A 93 13.63 -14.51 23.00
C PRO A 93 12.20 -13.96 23.22
N SER A 94 11.41 -14.68 24.02
CA SER A 94 9.96 -14.45 24.16
C SER A 94 9.58 -13.13 24.84
N ASP A 95 10.54 -12.47 25.49
CA ASP A 95 10.41 -11.16 26.12
C ASP A 95 10.49 -10.00 25.10
N ILE A 96 11.07 -10.24 23.92
CA ILE A 96 11.09 -9.26 22.83
C ILE A 96 9.77 -9.36 22.06
N LYS A 97 9.04 -8.24 22.00
CA LYS A 97 7.88 -8.13 21.12
C LYS A 97 8.35 -8.11 19.66
N VAL A 98 7.87 -9.08 18.87
CA VAL A 98 8.21 -9.26 17.46
C VAL A 98 6.96 -9.04 16.60
N ASP A 99 7.12 -8.31 15.50
CA ASP A 99 6.12 -8.12 14.45
C ASP A 99 6.57 -8.84 13.17
N ASP A 100 5.60 -9.29 12.37
CA ASP A 100 5.88 -9.85 11.04
C ASP A 100 6.15 -8.72 10.04
N HIS A 101 7.38 -8.61 9.56
CA HIS A 101 7.77 -7.63 8.56
C HIS A 101 7.65 -8.19 7.13
N HIS A 102 6.93 -7.48 6.27
CA HIS A 102 6.75 -7.86 4.87
C HIS A 102 7.96 -7.48 4.02
N VAL A 103 8.65 -8.48 3.47
CA VAL A 103 9.86 -8.28 2.64
C VAL A 103 9.52 -8.00 1.17
N LEU A 104 8.31 -8.37 0.72
CA LEU A 104 7.88 -8.25 -0.68
C LEU A 104 6.50 -7.57 -0.78
N ASN A 105 6.49 -6.35 -1.33
CA ASN A 105 5.26 -5.67 -1.77
C ASN A 105 5.44 -4.81 -3.05
N ASN A 106 6.66 -4.45 -3.44
CA ASN A 106 6.86 -3.40 -4.44
C ASN A 106 7.24 -3.86 -5.86
N PHE A 107 7.38 -5.16 -6.13
CA PHE A 107 7.60 -5.68 -7.51
C PHE A 107 6.32 -6.29 -8.11
N HIS A 108 5.31 -5.45 -8.30
CA HIS A 108 4.17 -5.74 -9.18
C HIS A 108 4.61 -5.62 -10.65
N ALA A 109 5.37 -6.58 -11.22
CA ALA A 109 5.67 -6.51 -12.66
C ALA A 109 6.23 -7.78 -13.33
N ILE A 110 5.81 -9.00 -12.97
CA ILE A 110 6.16 -10.14 -13.85
C ILE A 110 4.93 -10.84 -14.41
N ASP A 111 3.84 -11.02 -13.66
CA ASP A 111 2.61 -11.53 -14.27
C ASP A 111 1.38 -11.29 -13.38
N ALA A 112 0.37 -10.60 -13.91
CA ALA A 112 -0.89 -10.36 -13.22
C ALA A 112 -1.71 -11.65 -12.99
N ASN A 113 -1.34 -12.75 -13.66
CA ASN A 113 -1.96 -14.06 -13.51
C ASN A 113 -1.18 -15.02 -12.62
N SER A 114 -0.02 -14.61 -12.10
CA SER A 114 0.79 -15.53 -11.32
C SER A 114 0.32 -15.68 -9.88
N SER A 115 0.33 -16.92 -9.40
CA SER A 115 -0.15 -17.39 -8.09
C SER A 115 0.67 -16.87 -6.89
N TRP A 116 1.58 -15.90 -7.11
CA TRP A 116 2.40 -15.25 -6.09
C TRP A 116 1.63 -14.17 -5.30
N ASN A 117 0.47 -14.51 -4.74
CA ASN A 117 -0.10 -13.78 -3.59
C ASN A 117 0.59 -14.23 -2.27
N LYS A 118 1.90 -14.47 -2.33
CA LYS A 118 2.72 -14.96 -1.23
C LYS A 118 3.52 -13.79 -0.71
N TRP A 119 3.29 -13.45 0.55
CA TRP A 119 4.00 -12.38 1.22
C TRP A 119 5.04 -13.04 2.08
N PHE A 120 6.30 -12.90 1.68
CA PHE A 120 7.39 -13.35 2.52
C PHE A 120 7.49 -12.42 3.72
N VAL A 121 7.41 -13.01 4.89
CA VAL A 121 7.51 -12.31 6.16
C VAL A 121 8.68 -12.85 6.94
N ILE A 122 9.29 -11.95 7.70
CA ILE A 122 10.31 -12.27 8.67
C ILE A 122 9.90 -11.71 10.03
N PRO A 123 10.30 -12.38 11.12
CA PRO A 123 10.17 -11.82 12.45
C PRO A 123 11.06 -10.57 12.55
N MET A 124 10.56 -9.48 13.11
CA MET A 124 11.36 -8.29 13.37
C MET A 124 10.96 -7.65 14.70
N PRO A 125 11.90 -7.14 15.54
CA PRO A 125 11.53 -6.49 16.79
C PRO A 125 10.57 -5.32 16.55
N ALA A 126 9.49 -5.22 17.31
CA ALA A 126 8.47 -4.19 17.10
C ALA A 126 9.06 -2.77 17.20
N ILE A 127 10.13 -2.58 17.98
CA ILE A 127 10.83 -1.30 18.08
C ILE A 127 11.46 -0.86 16.75
N THR A 128 12.07 -1.78 16.00
CA THR A 128 12.66 -1.47 14.69
C THR A 128 11.57 -1.30 13.63
N HIS A 129 10.50 -2.10 13.72
CA HIS A 129 9.34 -1.98 12.84
C HIS A 129 8.64 -0.62 12.93
N ASN A 130 8.63 -0.01 14.11
CA ASN A 130 8.04 1.31 14.33
C ASN A 130 8.98 2.48 14.00
N TYR A 131 10.30 2.28 14.01
CA TYR A 131 11.29 3.34 13.83
C TYR A 131 11.28 3.94 12.42
N VAL A 132 11.08 3.11 11.40
CA VAL A 132 10.89 3.54 10.02
C VAL A 132 9.38 3.54 9.74
N GLY A 133 8.71 4.64 10.02
CA GLY A 133 7.25 4.72 10.15
C GLY A 133 6.44 4.03 9.04
N GLY A 134 5.64 3.02 9.43
CA GLY A 134 4.26 2.70 9.01
C GLY A 134 3.89 2.53 7.52
N ASN A 135 4.76 2.86 6.58
CA ASN A 135 4.53 2.71 5.15
C ASN A 135 5.77 2.05 4.56
N ALA A 136 5.66 0.75 4.25
CA ALA A 136 6.62 -0.05 3.48
C ALA A 136 6.85 0.45 2.03
N SER A 137 6.52 1.72 1.75
CA SER A 137 6.55 2.37 0.44
C SER A 137 7.54 3.54 0.37
N ASN A 138 8.33 3.81 1.42
CA ASN A 138 9.50 4.70 1.33
C ASN A 138 10.76 3.86 0.98
N LEU A 139 11.56 4.32 0.01
CA LEU A 139 12.84 3.71 -0.36
C LEU A 139 13.81 3.62 0.84
N GLU A 140 13.83 4.62 1.72
CA GLU A 140 14.68 4.60 2.93
C GLU A 140 14.22 3.55 3.93
N HIS A 141 12.91 3.36 4.09
CA HIS A 141 12.35 2.28 4.91
C HIS A 141 12.77 0.91 4.35
N TRP A 142 12.70 0.74 3.03
CA TRP A 142 13.12 -0.48 2.38
C TRP A 142 14.62 -0.75 2.55
N ARG A 143 15.49 0.24 2.30
CA ARG A 143 16.95 0.10 2.50
C ARG A 143 17.31 -0.20 3.94
N HIS A 144 16.70 0.49 4.90
CA HIS A 144 16.93 0.27 6.31
C HIS A 144 16.58 -1.15 6.73
N ASN A 145 15.43 -1.65 6.28
CA ASN A 145 15.03 -3.02 6.59
C ASN A 145 15.92 -4.03 5.87
N GLU A 146 16.26 -3.81 4.59
CA GLU A 146 17.18 -4.69 3.86
C GLU A 146 18.52 -4.83 4.59
N GLU A 147 19.11 -3.73 5.06
CA GLU A 147 20.33 -3.77 5.86
C GLU A 147 20.16 -4.51 7.18
N TRP A 148 19.05 -4.26 7.89
CA TRP A 148 18.76 -4.96 9.15
C TRP A 148 18.62 -6.47 8.94
N ILE A 149 17.94 -6.86 7.87
CA ILE A 149 17.70 -8.26 7.53
C ILE A 149 19.02 -8.95 7.20
N ARG A 150 19.85 -8.30 6.39
CA ARG A 150 21.18 -8.78 6.09
C ARG A 150 22.04 -8.91 7.35
N LYS A 151 22.02 -7.91 8.24
CA LYS A 151 22.83 -7.93 9.48
C LYS A 151 22.37 -8.97 10.50
N LEU A 152 21.06 -9.17 10.64
CA LEU A 152 20.51 -10.08 11.66
C LEU A 152 20.45 -11.52 11.20
N TYR A 153 20.08 -11.74 9.94
CA TYR A 153 19.79 -13.07 9.41
C TYR A 153 20.86 -13.58 8.46
N ASP A 154 21.84 -12.76 8.10
CA ASP A 154 22.82 -13.05 7.04
C ASP A 154 22.15 -13.44 5.71
N ILE A 155 21.01 -12.79 5.43
CA ILE A 155 20.23 -13.02 4.22
C ILE A 155 20.32 -11.78 3.34
N ASP A 156 20.87 -11.98 2.15
CA ASP A 156 20.70 -11.04 1.06
C ASP A 156 19.36 -11.32 0.35
N ILE A 157 18.41 -10.41 0.53
CA ILE A 157 17.07 -10.51 -0.08
C ILE A 157 17.18 -10.48 -1.61
N LYS A 158 18.15 -9.75 -2.17
CA LYS A 158 18.33 -9.68 -3.62
C LYS A 158 18.78 -11.05 -4.15
N GLU A 159 19.75 -11.66 -3.49
CA GLU A 159 20.24 -12.99 -3.86
C GLU A 159 19.16 -14.08 -3.67
N LEU A 160 18.47 -14.07 -2.53
CA LEU A 160 17.45 -15.07 -2.16
C LEU A 160 16.34 -15.19 -3.22
N PHE A 161 16.01 -14.08 -3.88
CA PHE A 161 14.95 -14.02 -4.88
C PHE A 161 15.48 -13.89 -6.31
N GLY A 162 16.78 -14.10 -6.54
CA GLY A 162 17.40 -14.13 -7.87
C GLY A 162 17.48 -12.77 -8.56
N PHE A 163 17.52 -11.68 -7.80
CA PHE A 163 17.70 -10.33 -8.31
C PHE A 163 19.19 -10.09 -8.63
N VAL A 164 19.62 -10.51 -9.81
CA VAL A 164 20.91 -10.11 -10.38
C VAL A 164 20.81 -8.66 -10.84
N GLY A 165 21.74 -7.80 -10.38
CA GLY A 165 21.64 -6.35 -10.45
C GLY A 165 21.31 -5.77 -11.82
N VAL A 166 20.33 -4.88 -11.85
CA VAL A 166 20.36 -3.76 -12.79
C VAL A 166 21.00 -2.62 -12.01
N GLU A 167 22.34 -2.56 -12.07
CA GLU A 167 23.08 -1.36 -11.69
C GLU A 167 22.57 -0.20 -12.58
N GLN A 168 22.22 0.93 -11.94
CA GLN A 168 22.03 2.20 -12.62
C GLN A 168 23.35 2.95 -12.69
#